data_AF-A0A453J370-F1
#
_entry.id   AF-A0A453J370-F1
#
_cell.length_a   1.000
_cell.length_b   1.000
_cell.length_c   1.000
_cell.angle_alpha   90.00
_cell.angle_beta   90.00
_cell.angle_gamma   90.00
#
_symmetry.space_group_name_H-M   'P 1'
#
loop_
_entity.id
_entity.type
_entity.pdbx_description
1 polymer ?
#
loop_
_entity_poly.entity_id
_entity_poly.type
_entity_poly.pdbx_seq_one_letter_code
_entity_poly.pdbx_strand_id
1 'polypeptide(L)'
;NRLALLAFHNALVNSPQDAQVIKAFAALMHFGTWDSAIEFLNEDVGAPVTYVPEAFGLSGAKVDDLMEQTSHLASLVKSSVDTLTCLNTLKQSVIRYPGASQFSGLVFVSAREKGRVLGIFNGLDSDLTSYDKRRGMHGIDYKLLEDGVTAEVRFVLGKVIMDTMSAESPCASTDAAAALPRPAADVTDADHRPLSTLFHSGESE
;
A
#
# COMPACT_ATOMS: atom_id res chain seq x y z
N ASN A 1 1.19 -3.48 -12.21
CA ASN A 1 -0.29 -3.38 -12.35
C ASN A 1 -0.83 -2.34 -11.37
N ARG A 2 -0.99 -1.08 -11.79
CA ARG A 2 -1.34 0.06 -10.89
C ARG A 2 -2.76 -0.03 -10.33
N LEU A 3 -3.65 -0.69 -11.05
CA LEU A 3 -5.05 -0.81 -10.67
C LEU A 3 -5.24 -1.76 -9.48
N ALA A 4 -4.44 -2.81 -9.36
CA ALA A 4 -4.47 -3.70 -8.21
C ALA A 4 -4.11 -2.96 -6.90
N LEU A 5 -3.08 -2.13 -6.94
CA LEU A 5 -2.69 -1.29 -5.81
C LEU A 5 -3.77 -0.24 -5.49
N LEU A 6 -4.36 0.39 -6.51
CA LEU A 6 -5.45 1.34 -6.32
C LEU A 6 -6.68 0.69 -5.68
N ALA A 7 -7.07 -0.50 -6.12
CA ALA A 7 -8.20 -1.23 -5.54
C ALA A 7 -7.92 -1.63 -4.07
N PHE A 8 -6.69 -2.05 -3.78
CA PHE A 8 -6.25 -2.34 -2.41
C PHE A 8 -6.30 -1.09 -1.52
N HIS A 9 -5.70 0.01 -1.95
CA HIS A 9 -5.73 1.28 -1.22
C HIS A 9 -7.17 1.78 -1.02
N ASN A 10 -8.02 1.73 -2.05
CA ASN A 10 -9.43 2.11 -1.93
C ASN A 10 -10.18 1.23 -0.92
N ALA A 11 -9.88 -0.07 -0.84
CA ALA A 11 -10.49 -0.92 0.19
C ALA A 11 -10.11 -0.45 1.59
N LEU A 12 -8.83 -0.18 1.84
CA LEU A 12 -8.34 0.25 3.16
C LEU A 12 -8.83 1.64 3.57
N VAL A 13 -8.86 2.61 2.66
CA VAL A 13 -9.37 3.96 2.97
C VAL A 13 -10.84 3.92 3.36
N ASN A 14 -11.63 3.04 2.75
CA ASN A 14 -13.08 2.95 3.01
C ASN A 14 -13.43 2.00 4.15
N SER A 15 -12.56 1.04 4.45
CA SER A 15 -12.71 0.11 5.55
C SER A 15 -11.31 -0.17 6.10
N PRO A 16 -10.85 0.69 7.03
CA PRO A 16 -9.55 0.53 7.68
C PRO A 16 -9.41 -0.86 8.28
N GLN A 17 -8.20 -1.41 8.27
CA GLN A 17 -7.93 -2.75 8.78
C GLN A 17 -6.87 -2.74 9.88
N ASP A 18 -6.85 -3.83 10.65
CA ASP A 18 -5.74 -4.09 11.56
C ASP A 18 -4.45 -4.33 10.75
N ALA A 19 -3.33 -3.79 11.22
CA ALA A 19 -2.04 -3.97 10.56
C ALA A 19 -1.64 -5.46 10.40
N GLN A 20 -2.03 -6.36 11.33
CA GLN A 20 -1.82 -7.81 11.18
C GLN A 20 -2.63 -8.39 10.03
N VAL A 21 -3.87 -7.94 9.82
CA VAL A 21 -4.71 -8.38 8.70
C VAL A 21 -4.08 -7.97 7.37
N ILE A 22 -3.54 -6.76 7.30
CA ILE A 22 -2.84 -6.27 6.10
C ILE A 22 -1.56 -7.09 5.85
N LYS A 23 -0.77 -7.38 6.90
CA LYS A 23 0.43 -8.20 6.79
C LYS A 23 0.10 -9.65 6.39
N ALA A 24 -0.93 -10.25 6.98
CA ALA A 24 -1.41 -11.58 6.64
C ALA A 24 -1.85 -11.67 5.17
N PHE A 25 -2.62 -10.69 4.71
CA PHE A 25 -3.04 -10.58 3.32
C PHE A 25 -1.84 -10.48 2.37
N ALA A 26 -0.86 -9.65 2.70
CA ALA A 26 0.35 -9.46 1.89
C ALA A 26 1.24 -10.72 1.86
N ALA A 27 1.44 -11.35 3.02
CA ALA A 27 2.20 -12.60 3.16
C ALA A 27 1.52 -13.74 2.38
N LEU A 28 0.20 -13.87 2.45
CA LEU A 28 -0.55 -14.86 1.70
C LEU A 28 -0.41 -14.67 0.18
N MET A 29 -0.43 -13.43 -0.30
CA MET A 29 -0.16 -13.12 -1.70
C MET A 29 1.27 -13.47 -2.13
N HIS A 30 2.24 -13.29 -1.24
CA HIS A 30 3.65 -13.51 -1.52
C HIS A 30 4.05 -14.99 -1.45
N PHE A 31 3.73 -15.68 -0.35
CA PHE A 31 4.12 -17.07 -0.11
C PHE A 31 3.16 -18.07 -0.74
N GLY A 32 1.89 -17.69 -0.90
CA GLY A 32 0.90 -18.49 -1.63
C GLY A 32 0.21 -19.58 -0.80
N THR A 33 0.43 -19.65 0.52
CA THR A 33 -0.31 -20.52 1.46
C THR A 33 -0.58 -19.79 2.76
N TRP A 34 -1.61 -20.23 3.48
CA TRP A 34 -1.90 -19.70 4.82
C TRP A 34 -0.81 -20.07 5.83
N ASP A 35 -0.34 -21.32 5.84
CA ASP A 35 0.69 -21.77 6.78
C ASP A 35 1.98 -20.95 6.69
N SER A 36 2.46 -20.68 5.48
CA SER A 36 3.66 -19.86 5.28
C SER A 36 3.42 -18.38 5.60
N ALA A 37 2.19 -17.89 5.45
CA ALA A 37 1.84 -16.54 5.88
C ALA A 37 1.87 -16.41 7.41
N ILE A 38 1.39 -17.42 8.14
CA ILE A 38 1.45 -17.47 9.60
C ILE A 38 2.89 -17.64 10.10
N GLU A 39 3.70 -18.47 9.45
CA GLU A 39 5.13 -18.60 9.75
C GLU A 39 5.83 -17.23 9.69
N PHE A 40 5.62 -16.48 8.60
CA PHE A 40 6.13 -15.12 8.47
C PHE A 40 5.67 -14.17 9.59
N LEU A 41 4.37 -14.18 9.92
CA LEU A 41 3.83 -13.29 10.95
C LEU A 41 4.35 -13.61 12.36
N ASN A 42 4.65 -14.88 12.64
CA ASN A 42 5.22 -15.30 13.92
C ASN A 42 6.69 -14.87 14.05
N GLU A 43 7.41 -14.78 12.92
CA GLU A 43 8.79 -14.29 12.86
C GLU A 43 8.88 -12.76 12.82
N ASP A 44 7.80 -12.07 12.45
CA ASP A 44 7.75 -10.61 12.35
C ASP A 44 7.75 -9.96 13.75
N VAL A 45 8.93 -9.58 14.22
CA VAL A 45 9.15 -8.82 15.47
C VAL A 45 9.00 -7.31 15.26
N GLY A 46 8.54 -6.87 14.08
CA GLY A 46 8.48 -5.46 13.70
C GLY A 46 7.54 -4.62 14.59
N ALA A 47 7.90 -3.36 14.79
CA ALA A 47 7.07 -2.41 15.52
C ALA A 47 5.68 -2.23 14.84
N PRO A 48 4.61 -1.94 15.61
CA PRO A 48 3.30 -1.64 15.05
C PRO A 48 3.41 -0.45 14.08
N VAL A 49 3.07 -0.66 12.81
CA VAL A 49 2.98 0.44 11.84
C VAL A 49 1.53 0.91 11.77
N THR A 50 1.32 2.21 11.90
CA THR A 50 0.00 2.85 11.77
C THR A 50 0.03 3.76 10.54
N TYR A 51 -0.92 3.55 9.62
CA TYR A 51 -1.11 4.36 8.42
C TYR A 51 -2.52 4.91 8.46
N VAL A 52 -2.70 6.21 8.72
CA VAL A 52 -4.06 6.79 8.83
C VAL A 52 -4.48 7.35 7.46
N PRO A 53 -5.70 7.05 6.96
CA PRO A 53 -6.78 6.30 7.61
C PRO A 53 -6.76 4.77 7.42
N GLU A 54 -5.85 4.21 6.64
CA GLU A 54 -5.89 2.85 6.08
C GLU A 54 -5.74 1.70 7.10
N ALA A 55 -4.95 1.91 8.14
CA ALA A 55 -4.52 0.91 9.09
C ALA A 55 -4.48 1.48 10.51
N PHE A 56 -5.10 0.76 11.44
CA PHE A 56 -4.96 1.01 12.87
C PHE A 56 -4.00 0.01 13.51
N GLY A 57 -3.53 0.33 14.73
CA GLY A 57 -2.52 -0.45 15.44
C GLY A 57 -2.93 -1.91 15.69
N LEU A 58 -1.96 -2.75 16.03
CA LEU A 58 -2.13 -4.19 16.23
C LEU A 58 -3.10 -4.47 17.39
N SER A 59 -4.20 -5.17 17.14
CA SER A 59 -5.18 -5.56 18.16
C SER A 59 -4.88 -6.91 18.82
N GLY A 60 -3.95 -7.70 18.27
CA GLY A 60 -3.61 -9.03 18.79
C GLY A 60 -4.69 -10.08 18.52
N ALA A 61 -5.28 -10.05 17.31
CA ALA A 61 -6.34 -10.97 16.91
C ALA A 61 -5.89 -12.44 17.00
N LYS A 62 -6.82 -13.35 17.33
CA LYS A 62 -6.56 -14.79 17.27
C LYS A 62 -6.36 -15.22 15.81
N VAL A 63 -5.65 -16.33 15.60
CA VAL A 63 -5.34 -16.84 14.24
C VAL A 63 -6.60 -17.10 13.40
N ASP A 64 -7.65 -17.69 14.01
CA ASP A 64 -8.91 -17.95 13.30
C ASP A 64 -9.62 -16.64 12.90
N ASP A 65 -9.66 -15.67 13.83
CA ASP A 65 -10.21 -14.33 13.56
C ASP A 65 -9.40 -13.62 12.46
N LEU A 66 -8.08 -13.80 12.46
CA LEU A 66 -7.16 -13.23 11.47
C LEU A 66 -7.39 -13.83 10.07
N MET A 67 -7.69 -15.12 9.97
CA MET A 67 -8.03 -15.76 8.69
C MET A 67 -9.31 -15.19 8.11
N GLU A 68 -10.38 -15.12 8.90
CA GLU A 68 -11.67 -14.57 8.47
C GLU A 68 -11.51 -13.10 8.06
N GLN A 69 -10.81 -12.29 8.85
CA GLN A 69 -10.53 -10.89 8.54
C GLN A 69 -9.69 -10.73 7.27
N THR A 70 -8.73 -11.62 7.04
CA THR A 70 -7.90 -11.61 5.81
C THR A 70 -8.73 -11.93 4.57
N SER A 71 -9.62 -12.93 4.66
CA SER A 71 -10.54 -13.28 3.58
C SER A 71 -11.58 -12.18 3.33
N HIS A 72 -12.05 -11.54 4.40
CA HIS A 72 -12.91 -10.37 4.32
C HIS A 72 -12.21 -9.18 3.64
N LEU A 73 -10.94 -8.90 3.97
CA LEU A 73 -10.16 -7.88 3.27
C LEU A 73 -10.04 -8.18 1.77
N ALA A 74 -9.79 -9.44 1.39
CA ALA A 74 -9.79 -9.83 -0.03
C ALA A 74 -11.13 -9.51 -0.72
N SER A 75 -12.25 -9.77 -0.04
CA SER A 75 -13.59 -9.43 -0.54
C SER A 75 -13.78 -7.92 -0.74
N LEU A 76 -13.29 -7.10 0.19
CA LEU A 76 -13.32 -5.63 0.09
C LEU A 76 -12.47 -5.12 -1.08
N VAL A 77 -11.31 -5.73 -1.32
CA VAL A 77 -10.46 -5.41 -2.48
C VAL A 77 -11.17 -5.75 -3.78
N LYS A 78 -11.80 -6.93 -3.89
CA LYS A 78 -12.58 -7.31 -5.09
C LYS A 78 -13.77 -6.38 -5.33
N SER A 79 -14.49 -6.01 -4.27
CA SER A 79 -15.57 -5.01 -4.32
C SER A 79 -15.08 -3.63 -4.78
N SER A 80 -13.87 -3.23 -4.39
CA SER A 80 -13.23 -2.01 -4.88
C SER A 80 -12.95 -2.08 -6.39
N VAL A 81 -12.52 -3.23 -6.92
CA VAL A 81 -12.36 -3.43 -8.38
C VAL A 81 -13.70 -3.27 -9.10
N ASP A 82 -14.77 -3.85 -8.54
CA ASP A 82 -16.13 -3.71 -9.10
C ASP A 82 -16.57 -2.24 -9.13
N THR A 83 -16.32 -1.51 -8.04
CA THR A 83 -16.64 -0.08 -7.93
C THR A 83 -15.92 0.73 -9.01
N LEU A 84 -14.62 0.47 -9.24
CA LEU A 84 -13.81 1.18 -10.25
C LEU A 84 -14.21 0.85 -11.70
N THR A 85 -14.94 -0.24 -11.92
CA THR A 85 -15.35 -0.70 -13.26
C THR A 85 -16.78 -0.28 -13.62
N CYS A 86 -17.62 0.00 -12.63
CA CYS A 86 -19.01 0.41 -12.87
C CYS A 86 -19.18 1.92 -12.65
N LEU A 87 -19.59 2.64 -13.71
CA LEU A 87 -19.72 4.10 -13.68
C LEU A 87 -20.67 4.59 -12.59
N ASN A 88 -21.80 3.90 -12.37
CA ASN A 88 -22.79 4.33 -11.40
C ASN A 88 -22.28 4.17 -9.96
N THR A 89 -21.65 3.04 -9.64
CA THR A 89 -21.03 2.82 -8.34
C THR A 89 -19.85 3.76 -8.12
N LEU A 90 -19.05 4.01 -9.17
CA LEU A 90 -17.93 4.95 -9.12
C LEU A 90 -18.43 6.37 -8.80
N LYS A 91 -19.46 6.85 -9.50
CA LYS A 91 -20.10 8.15 -9.22
C LYS A 91 -20.51 8.27 -7.77
N GLN A 92 -21.21 7.27 -7.23
CA GLN A 92 -21.64 7.27 -5.83
C GLN A 92 -20.45 7.23 -4.86
N SER A 93 -19.42 6.46 -5.19
CA SER A 93 -18.21 6.35 -4.38
C SER A 93 -17.41 7.65 -4.31
N VAL A 94 -17.53 8.55 -5.30
CA VAL A 94 -16.76 9.80 -5.33
C VAL A 94 -17.43 10.90 -4.49
N ILE A 95 -18.76 10.84 -4.30
CA ILE A 95 -19.54 11.84 -3.55
C ILE A 95 -19.05 11.99 -2.10
N ARG A 96 -18.50 10.93 -1.50
CA ARG A 96 -17.99 10.95 -0.12
C ARG A 96 -16.69 11.74 0.06
N TYR A 97 -15.99 12.09 -1.02
CA TYR A 97 -14.73 12.82 -0.92
C TYR A 97 -14.97 14.34 -1.01
N PRO A 98 -14.47 15.13 -0.05
CA PRO A 98 -14.50 16.59 -0.13
C PRO A 98 -13.83 17.06 -1.42
N GLY A 99 -14.46 17.98 -2.15
CA GLY A 99 -13.91 18.49 -3.42
C GLY A 99 -14.23 17.62 -4.65
N ALA A 100 -15.10 16.63 -4.55
CA ALA A 100 -15.57 15.82 -5.68
C ALA A 100 -16.06 16.63 -6.90
N SER A 101 -16.61 17.84 -6.67
CA SER A 101 -17.06 18.76 -7.72
C SER A 101 -15.93 19.44 -8.50
N GLN A 102 -14.67 19.33 -8.04
CA GLN A 102 -13.50 19.95 -8.67
C GLN A 102 -12.86 19.06 -9.75
N PHE A 103 -13.28 17.80 -9.87
CA PHE A 103 -12.76 16.88 -10.88
C PHE A 103 -13.43 17.11 -12.23
N SER A 104 -12.64 17.25 -13.30
CA SER A 104 -13.12 17.51 -14.67
C SER A 104 -13.76 16.28 -15.34
N GLY A 105 -13.64 15.09 -14.75
CA GLY A 105 -14.23 13.86 -15.25
C GLY A 105 -13.93 12.64 -14.39
N LEU A 106 -14.64 11.55 -14.65
CA LEU A 106 -14.43 10.25 -13.99
C LEU A 106 -13.73 9.29 -14.95
N VAL A 107 -12.68 8.64 -14.47
CA VAL A 107 -11.99 7.56 -15.19
C VAL A 107 -12.48 6.23 -14.64
N PHE A 108 -13.08 5.40 -15.50
CA PHE A 108 -13.52 4.06 -15.14
C PHE A 108 -12.64 3.00 -15.81
N VAL A 109 -12.59 1.83 -15.19
CA VAL A 109 -11.79 0.69 -15.64
C VAL A 109 -12.55 -0.11 -16.69
N SER A 110 -11.86 -0.62 -17.71
CA SER A 110 -12.47 -1.52 -18.70
C SER A 110 -12.76 -2.91 -18.12
N ALA A 111 -13.77 -3.60 -18.65
CA ALA A 111 -14.08 -4.97 -18.22
C ALA A 111 -12.90 -5.96 -18.38
N ARG A 112 -12.05 -5.75 -19.39
CA ARG A 112 -10.82 -6.53 -19.59
C ARG A 112 -9.85 -6.35 -18.43
N GLU A 113 -9.62 -5.11 -18.02
CA GLU A 113 -8.75 -4.80 -16.88
C GLU A 113 -9.32 -5.30 -15.57
N LYS A 114 -10.65 -5.22 -15.37
CA LYS A 114 -11.34 -5.85 -14.24
C LYS A 114 -10.99 -7.34 -14.13
N GLY A 115 -11.14 -8.10 -15.22
CA GLY A 115 -10.84 -9.53 -15.22
C GLY A 115 -9.39 -9.83 -14.84
N ARG A 116 -8.44 -9.05 -15.37
CA ARG A 116 -7.02 -9.18 -15.03
C ARG A 116 -6.75 -8.90 -13.55
N VAL A 117 -7.33 -7.85 -12.99
CA VAL A 117 -7.10 -7.47 -11.59
C VAL A 117 -7.78 -8.42 -10.62
N LEU A 118 -9.01 -8.87 -10.91
CA LEU A 118 -9.65 -9.93 -10.11
C LEU A 118 -8.84 -11.23 -10.12
N GLY A 119 -8.18 -11.55 -11.25
CA GLY A 119 -7.27 -12.69 -11.34
C GLY A 119 -6.10 -12.64 -10.36
N ILE A 120 -5.64 -11.44 -9.97
CA ILE A 120 -4.60 -11.27 -8.94
C ILE A 120 -5.11 -11.69 -7.58
N PHE A 121 -6.36 -11.40 -7.23
CA PHE A 121 -6.92 -11.69 -5.91
C PHE A 121 -7.73 -12.99 -5.84
N ASN A 122 -7.76 -13.76 -6.93
CA ASN A 122 -8.58 -14.96 -7.04
C ASN A 122 -8.25 -16.00 -5.94
N GLY A 123 -9.28 -16.45 -5.22
CA GLY A 123 -9.20 -17.45 -4.15
C GLY A 123 -8.83 -16.91 -2.77
N LEU A 124 -8.53 -15.60 -2.66
CA LEU A 124 -8.21 -14.99 -1.36
C LEU A 124 -9.46 -14.67 -0.54
N ASP A 125 -10.64 -14.65 -1.15
CA ASP A 125 -11.95 -14.39 -0.52
C ASP A 125 -12.74 -15.68 -0.22
N SER A 126 -12.04 -16.81 -0.18
CA SER A 126 -12.60 -18.12 0.14
C SER A 126 -11.91 -18.74 1.35
N ASP A 127 -12.17 -20.02 1.62
CA ASP A 127 -11.48 -20.78 2.66
C ASP A 127 -9.97 -20.86 2.39
N LEU A 128 -9.20 -20.16 3.23
CA LEU A 128 -7.76 -20.01 3.08
C LEU A 128 -6.97 -21.26 3.49
N THR A 129 -7.59 -22.21 4.20
CA THR A 129 -6.94 -23.49 4.56
C THR A 129 -6.57 -24.31 3.33
N SER A 130 -7.35 -24.18 2.24
CA SER A 130 -7.14 -24.86 0.97
C SER A 130 -6.41 -23.99 -0.07
N TYR A 131 -6.05 -22.75 0.29
CA TYR A 131 -5.40 -21.83 -0.62
C TYR A 131 -3.94 -22.27 -0.87
N ASP A 132 -3.70 -22.83 -2.06
CA ASP A 132 -2.36 -23.10 -2.57
C ASP A 132 -2.16 -22.41 -3.91
N LYS A 133 -1.32 -21.38 -3.88
CA LYS A 133 -0.82 -20.64 -5.02
C LYS A 133 0.69 -20.44 -4.91
N ARG A 134 1.38 -21.40 -4.29
CA ARG A 134 2.84 -21.33 -4.12
C ARG A 134 3.51 -21.03 -5.44
N ARG A 135 4.36 -20.02 -5.39
CA ARG A 135 5.33 -19.72 -6.44
C ARG A 135 6.63 -20.42 -6.02
N GLY A 136 7.27 -21.15 -6.93
CA GLY A 136 8.61 -21.68 -6.65
C GLY A 136 9.54 -20.53 -6.23
N MET A 137 10.29 -20.69 -5.14
CA MET A 137 11.01 -19.62 -4.45
C MET A 137 12.21 -19.11 -5.26
N HIS A 138 11.95 -18.22 -6.22
CA HIS A 138 12.93 -17.55 -7.06
C HIS A 138 12.76 -16.02 -6.91
N GLY A 139 13.77 -15.22 -7.28
CA GLY A 139 13.64 -13.76 -7.31
C GLY A 139 12.50 -13.27 -8.21
N ILE A 140 12.26 -11.96 -8.24
CA ILE A 140 11.24 -11.35 -9.12
C ILE A 140 11.58 -11.67 -10.58
N ASP A 141 10.61 -12.24 -11.30
CA ASP A 141 10.68 -12.39 -12.75
C ASP A 141 10.14 -11.12 -13.40
N TYR A 142 11.04 -10.20 -13.72
CA TYR A 142 10.70 -8.90 -14.30
C TYR A 142 9.99 -9.03 -15.65
N LYS A 143 10.23 -10.11 -16.41
CA LYS A 143 9.57 -10.32 -17.70
C LYS A 143 8.11 -10.70 -17.49
N LEU A 144 7.83 -11.67 -16.62
CA LEU A 144 6.45 -12.03 -16.27
C LEU A 144 5.69 -10.88 -15.60
N LEU A 145 6.40 -10.03 -14.84
CA LEU A 145 5.84 -8.82 -14.23
C LEU A 145 5.48 -7.76 -15.28
N GLU A 146 6.35 -7.54 -16.27
CA GLU A 146 6.13 -6.64 -17.41
C GLU A 146 4.94 -7.10 -18.26
N ASP A 147 4.87 -8.40 -18.57
CA ASP A 147 3.75 -9.04 -19.26
C ASP A 147 2.45 -9.01 -18.41
N GLY A 148 2.57 -8.71 -17.12
CA GLY A 148 1.46 -8.57 -16.19
C GLY A 148 0.77 -9.90 -15.89
N VAL A 149 1.56 -10.98 -15.83
CA VAL A 149 1.11 -12.32 -15.41
C VAL A 149 0.61 -12.24 -13.97
N THR A 150 -0.61 -12.70 -13.73
CA THR A 150 -1.31 -12.49 -12.45
C THR A 150 -0.58 -13.09 -11.25
N ALA A 151 0.05 -14.26 -11.41
CA ALA A 151 0.83 -14.90 -10.36
C ALA A 151 2.06 -14.07 -9.97
N GLU A 152 2.80 -13.55 -10.95
CA GLU A 152 3.97 -12.71 -10.71
C GLU A 152 3.57 -11.36 -10.10
N VAL A 153 2.50 -10.75 -10.62
CA VAL A 153 1.96 -9.50 -10.07
C VAL A 153 1.49 -9.70 -8.62
N ARG A 154 0.82 -10.81 -8.29
CA ARG A 154 0.40 -11.14 -6.93
C ARG A 154 1.61 -11.25 -6.00
N PHE A 155 2.62 -12.02 -6.40
CA PHE A 155 3.86 -12.21 -5.65
C PHE A 155 4.56 -10.89 -5.34
N VAL A 156 4.75 -10.04 -6.35
CA VAL A 156 5.41 -8.74 -6.22
C VAL A 156 4.56 -7.77 -5.40
N LEU A 157 3.23 -7.74 -5.61
CA LEU A 157 2.35 -6.87 -4.84
C LEU A 157 2.34 -7.23 -3.35
N GLY A 158 2.32 -8.53 -3.02
CA GLY A 158 2.47 -9.01 -1.65
C GLY A 158 3.79 -8.54 -1.04
N LYS A 159 4.91 -8.70 -1.77
CA LYS A 159 6.23 -8.21 -1.33
C LYS A 159 6.24 -6.70 -1.08
N VAL A 160 5.72 -5.91 -2.02
CA VAL A 160 5.67 -4.44 -1.88
C VAL A 160 4.87 -4.01 -0.65
N ILE A 161 3.73 -4.65 -0.39
CA ILE A 161 2.91 -4.33 0.80
C ILE A 161 3.67 -4.74 2.07
N MET A 162 4.28 -5.92 2.13
CA MET A 162 5.09 -6.34 3.28
C MET A 162 6.25 -5.38 3.54
N ASP A 163 7.06 -5.08 2.52
CA ASP A 163 8.19 -4.14 2.61
C ASP A 163 7.72 -2.75 3.10
N THR A 164 6.52 -2.32 2.70
CA THR A 164 5.91 -1.05 3.15
C THR A 164 5.44 -1.12 4.60
N MET A 165 4.97 -2.28 5.06
CA MET A 165 4.47 -2.51 6.42
C MET A 165 5.59 -2.86 7.42
N SER A 166 6.81 -3.10 6.94
CA SER A 166 8.01 -3.28 7.76
C SER A 166 8.54 -1.92 8.22
N ALA A 167 8.93 -1.84 9.49
CA ALA A 167 9.38 -0.59 10.13
C ALA A 167 10.73 -0.06 9.63
N GLU A 168 11.40 -0.74 8.70
CA GLU A 168 12.62 -0.24 8.07
C GLU A 168 12.27 0.85 7.05
N SER A 169 12.21 2.09 7.51
CA SER A 169 12.17 3.23 6.60
C SER A 169 13.44 3.23 5.73
N PRO A 170 13.36 3.29 4.39
CA PRO A 170 14.51 3.55 3.54
C PRO A 170 14.81 5.06 3.57
N CYS A 171 15.28 5.56 4.72
CA CYS A 171 15.85 6.90 4.87
C CYS A 171 16.96 6.88 5.92
N ALA A 172 17.98 6.07 5.68
CA ALA A 172 19.32 6.31 6.22
C ALA A 172 20.33 6.12 5.07
N SER A 173 20.30 7.06 4.14
CA SER A 173 21.40 7.23 3.18
C SER A 173 21.81 8.69 3.13
N THR A 174 22.60 9.11 4.12
CA THR A 174 23.77 9.97 3.86
C THR A 174 24.69 9.89 5.07
N ASP A 175 25.80 9.18 4.92
CA ASP A 175 27.06 9.59 5.56
C ASP A 175 28.22 9.07 4.71
N ALA A 176 28.42 9.77 3.60
CA ALA A 176 29.61 9.67 2.78
C ALA A 176 29.95 11.06 2.19
N ALA A 177 30.41 11.97 3.06
CA ALA A 177 31.32 13.12 2.83
C ALA A 177 31.13 14.06 4.03
N ALA A 178 32.11 14.44 4.85
CA ALA A 178 33.55 14.67 4.67
C ALA A 178 34.25 14.51 6.04
N ALA A 179 35.34 13.75 6.19
CA ALA A 179 36.74 14.10 5.91
C ALA A 179 37.31 15.31 6.70
N LEU A 180 38.14 15.00 7.72
CA LEU A 180 39.42 15.65 8.10
C LEU A 180 39.41 17.15 8.57
N PRO A 181 40.51 17.65 9.20
CA PRO A 181 40.46 18.45 10.43
C PRO A 181 40.37 19.97 10.25
N ARG A 182 39.93 20.64 11.33
CA ARG A 182 39.84 22.10 11.53
C ARG A 182 41.11 22.86 11.12
N PRO A 183 40.91 24.06 10.56
CA PRO A 183 41.66 25.25 10.98
C PRO A 183 40.72 26.35 11.50
N ALA A 184 41.28 27.21 12.36
CA ALA A 184 40.61 28.27 13.08
C ALA A 184 40.57 29.59 12.29
N ALA A 185 39.51 30.38 12.58
CA ALA A 185 39.33 31.84 12.47
C ALA A 185 39.56 32.53 11.09
N ASP A 186 38.56 33.26 10.57
CA ASP A 186 38.40 34.71 10.83
C ASP A 186 37.19 35.34 10.06
N VAL A 187 36.35 36.07 10.81
CA VAL A 187 35.61 37.35 10.57
C VAL A 187 34.77 37.69 9.29
N THR A 188 33.69 38.43 9.58
CA THR A 188 32.70 39.22 8.77
C THR A 188 31.52 38.44 8.16
N ASP A 189 30.30 38.56 8.72
CA ASP A 189 29.32 39.66 8.61
C ASP A 189 28.52 39.63 7.29
N ALA A 190 27.30 39.08 7.35
CA ALA A 190 26.19 39.35 6.43
C ALA A 190 24.88 38.68 6.93
N ASP A 191 24.13 39.43 7.72
CA ASP A 191 22.67 39.61 7.68
C ASP A 191 21.79 38.38 7.29
N HIS A 192 21.43 37.56 8.28
CA HIS A 192 20.36 36.57 8.13
C HIS A 192 18.99 37.21 8.39
N ARG A 193 18.31 37.67 7.32
CA ARG A 193 16.86 37.93 7.37
C ARG A 193 16.06 36.63 7.19
N PRO A 194 15.08 36.32 8.06
CA PRO A 194 14.18 35.18 7.89
C PRO A 194 13.23 35.36 6.69
N LEU A 195 12.94 34.26 5.99
CA LEU A 195 12.08 34.17 4.79
C LEU A 195 10.59 34.53 5.01
N SER A 196 10.21 35.04 6.18
CA SER A 196 8.82 35.38 6.53
C SER A 196 8.34 36.74 6.01
N THR A 197 9.19 37.51 5.30
CA THR A 197 8.82 38.84 4.77
C THR A 197 8.55 38.88 3.26
N LEU A 198 8.45 37.74 2.57
CA LEU A 198 8.33 37.69 1.10
C LEU A 198 6.90 37.72 0.55
N PHE A 199 5.87 37.73 1.40
CA PHE A 199 4.49 37.81 0.93
C PHE A 199 3.62 38.61 1.90
N HIS A 200 3.68 39.95 1.86
CA HIS A 200 2.60 40.84 2.31
C HIS A 200 2.63 42.14 1.51
N SER A 201 1.42 42.58 1.12
CA SER A 201 1.03 43.81 0.40
C SER A 201 1.18 43.77 -1.13
N GLY A 202 0.17 44.11 -1.94
CA GLY A 202 -1.18 44.66 -1.74
C GLY A 202 -1.94 44.54 -3.07
N GLU A 203 -3.16 45.04 -3.31
CA GLU A 203 -3.94 46.13 -2.72
C GLU A 203 -5.42 45.91 -3.07
N SER A 204 -6.28 46.48 -2.22
CA SER A 204 -7.66 46.83 -2.54
C SER A 204 -7.69 48.28 -3.01
N GLU A 205 -8.44 48.57 -4.07
CA GLU A 205 -9.27 49.77 -4.24
C GLU A 205 -10.49 49.41 -5.10
#